data_AF-A0AAJ2NTS0-F1
#
_entry.id   AF-A0AAJ2NTS0-F1
#
_cell.length_a   1.000
_cell.length_b   1.000
_cell.length_c   1.000
_cell.angle_alpha   90.00
_cell.angle_beta   90.00
_cell.angle_gamma   90.00
#
_symmetry.space_group_name_H-M   'P 1'
#
loop_
_entity.id
_entity.type
_entity.pdbx_description
1 polymer ?
#
loop_
_entity_poly.entity_id
_entity_poly.type
_entity_poly.pdbx_seq_one_letter_code
_entity_poly.pdbx_strand_id
1 'polypeptide(L)' 'LDAFQLLSKLEGIILALESSHAVAFAIKLAAELGPSKNIVVCLSGRGDKDVDAVRARLKGGNK' A
#
# COMPACT_ATOMS: atom_id res chain seq x y z
N LEU A 1 -4.74 -5.54 0.99
CA LEU A 1 -3.75 -5.13 2.02
C LEU A 1 -2.32 -5.24 1.50
N ASP A 2 -2.11 -5.75 0.29
CA ASP A 2 -0.75 -6.07 -0.18
C ASP A 2 0.05 -4.81 -0.47
N ALA A 3 -0.55 -3.76 -1.04
CA ALA A 3 0.12 -2.47 -1.25
C ALA A 3 0.56 -1.80 0.07
N PHE A 4 -0.28 -1.86 1.11
CA PHE A 4 0.07 -1.40 2.46
C PHE A 4 1.30 -2.13 2.98
N GLN A 5 1.30 -3.47 2.91
CA GLN A 5 2.40 -4.31 3.38
C GLN A 5 3.66 -4.13 2.54
N LEU A 6 3.52 -3.95 1.23
CA LEU A 6 4.63 -3.80 0.30
C LEU A 6 5.43 -2.55 0.60
N LEU A 7 4.77 -1.38 0.66
CA LEU A 7 5.46 -0.12 0.96
C LEU A 7 6.00 -0.08 2.39
N SER A 8 5.28 -0.67 3.35
CA SER A 8 5.78 -0.79 4.73
C SER A 8 7.07 -1.63 4.79
N LYS A 9 7.16 -2.70 4.01
CA LYS A 9 8.32 -3.61 4.00
C LYS A 9 9.50 -3.07 3.18
N LEU A 10 9.23 -2.41 2.05
CA LEU A 10 10.26 -1.93 1.15
C LEU A 10 10.79 -0.55 1.55
N GLU A 11 9.90 0.38 1.91
CA GLU A 11 10.22 1.79 2.13
C GLU A 11 10.07 2.22 3.60
N GLY A 12 9.55 1.35 4.47
CA GLY A 12 9.25 1.70 5.87
C GLY A 12 8.08 2.67 6.04
N ILE A 13 7.28 2.88 4.99
CA ILE A 13 6.15 3.82 5.01
C ILE A 13 4.87 3.09 5.41
N ILE A 14 4.32 3.46 6.57
CA ILE A 14 3.02 2.97 7.03
C ILE A 14 1.91 3.85 6.44
N LEU A 15 1.29 3.35 5.37
CA LEU A 15 0.29 4.06 4.57
C LEU A 15 -1.09 4.08 5.23
N ALA A 16 -1.86 5.16 5.06
CA ALA A 16 -3.31 5.08 5.30
C ALA A 16 -3.97 4.02 4.39
N LEU A 17 -5.06 3.40 4.86
CA LEU A 17 -5.75 2.35 4.09
C LEU A 17 -6.37 2.89 2.79
N GLU A 18 -6.81 4.14 2.78
CA GLU A 18 -7.34 4.84 1.62
C GLU A 18 -6.23 5.03 0.57
N SER A 19 -5.05 5.52 0.99
CA SER A 19 -3.90 5.72 0.09
C SER A 19 -3.35 4.40 -0.46
N SER A 20 -3.53 3.29 0.26
CA SER A 20 -3.13 1.95 -0.19
C SER A 20 -3.86 1.50 -1.47
N HIS A 21 -5.07 2.01 -1.72
CA HIS A 21 -5.80 1.73 -2.97
C HIS A 21 -5.13 2.41 -4.17
N ALA A 22 -4.70 3.66 -4.02
CA ALA A 22 -4.01 4.40 -5.07
C ALA A 22 -2.66 3.73 -5.43
N VAL A 23 -1.90 3.29 -4.42
CA VAL A 23 -0.64 2.56 -4.63
C VAL A 23 -0.87 1.22 -5.33
N ALA A 24 -1.90 0.46 -4.93
CA ALA A 24 -2.22 -0.81 -5.57
C ALA A 24 -2.54 -0.64 -7.07
N PHE A 25 -3.24 0.43 -7.43
CA PHE A 25 -3.50 0.76 -8.82
C PHE A 25 -2.23 1.21 -9.55
N ALA A 26 -1.42 2.08 -8.92
CA ALA A 26 -0.17 2.57 -9.51
C ALA A 26 0.81 1.43 -9.86
N ILE A 27 0.89 0.38 -9.04
CA ILE A 27 1.73 -0.80 -9.33
C ILE A 27 1.26 -1.53 -10.61
N LYS A 28 -0.05 -1.70 -10.78
CA LYS A 28 -0.63 -2.32 -11.99
C LYS A 28 -0.37 -1.44 -13.21
N LEU A 29 -0.63 -0.14 -13.07
CA LEU A 29 -0.40 0.83 -14.15
C LEU A 29 1.08 0.90 -14.55
N ALA A 30 2.01 0.83 -13.59
CA ALA A 30 3.44 0.82 -13.88
C ALA A 30 3.84 -0.38 -14.75
N ALA A 31 3.26 -1.56 -14.49
CA ALA A 31 3.50 -2.76 -15.29
C ALA A 31 3.01 -2.60 -16.75
N GLU A 32 1.92 -1.86 -16.97
CA GLU A 32 1.37 -1.58 -18.29
C GLU A 32 2.14 -0.49 -19.05
N LEU A 33 2.58 0.58 -18.35
CA LEU A 33 3.27 1.72 -18.94
C LEU A 33 4.73 1.45 -19.31
N GLY A 34 5.36 0.49 -18.64
CA GLY A 34 6.77 0.16 -18.83
C GLY A 34 7.75 1.09 -18.09
N PRO A 35 9.05 0.73 -18.08
CA PRO A 35 10.03 1.27 -17.13
C PRO A 35 10.46 2.73 -17.39
N SER A 36 10.10 3.32 -18.54
CA SER A 36 10.50 4.68 -18.91
C SER A 36 9.53 5.76 -18.43
N LYS A 37 8.42 5.37 -17.78
CA LYS A 37 7.38 6.29 -17.30
C LYS A 37 7.48 6.49 -15.80
N ASN A 38 7.28 7.72 -15.37
CA ASN A 38 7.23 8.10 -13.96
C ASN A 38 5.76 8.23 -13.52
N ILE A 39 5.44 7.72 -12.33
CA ILE A 39 4.11 7.83 -11.70
C ILE A 39 4.30 8.55 -10.37
N VAL A 40 3.50 9.59 -10.14
CA VAL A 40 3.45 10.30 -8.85
C VAL A 40 2.16 9.90 -8.14
N VAL A 41 2.29 9.42 -6.90
CA VAL A 41 1.15 9.01 -6.08
C VAL A 41 1.10 9.89 -4.84
N CYS A 42 -0.08 10.47 -4.57
CA CYS A 42 -0.29 11.25 -3.35
C CYS A 42 -0.62 10.32 -2.18
N LEU A 43 0.23 10.35 -1.14
CA LEU A 43 -0.01 9.64 0.11
C LEU A 43 -0.67 10.61 1.10
N SER A 44 -2.00 10.65 1.09
CA SER A 44 -2.79 11.66 1.79
C SER A 44 -2.72 11.57 3.33
N GLY A 45 -2.25 10.46 3.88
CA GLY A 45 -2.16 10.27 5.32
C GLY A 45 -1.29 9.09 5.75
N ARG A 46 -1.01 9.04 7.05
CA ARG A 46 -0.26 7.94 7.69
C ARG A 46 -1.21 6.91 8.28
N GLY A 47 -0.82 5.64 8.22
CA GLY A 47 -1.63 4.51 8.68
C GLY A 47 -1.45 4.13 10.14
N ASP A 48 -0.82 4.96 10.99
CA ASP A 48 -0.50 4.59 12.38
C ASP A 48 -1.74 4.16 13.18
N LYS A 49 -2.88 4.82 12.93
CA LYS A 49 -4.16 4.53 13.59
C LYS A 49 -4.80 3.23 13.07
N ASP A 50 -4.45 2.80 11.86
CA ASP A 50 -5.04 1.65 11.19
C ASP A 50 -4.26 0.36 11.45
N VAL A 51 -3.07 0.44 12.06
CA VAL A 51 -2.18 -0.71 12.29
C VAL A 51 -2.88 -1.83 13.05
N ASP A 52 -3.67 -1.52 14.08
CA ASP A 52 -4.37 -2.53 14.86
C ASP A 52 -5.47 -3.23 14.05
N ALA A 53 -6.20 -2.48 13.22
CA ALA A 53 -7.21 -3.03 12.33
C ALA A 53 -6.57 -3.92 11.25
N VAL A 54 -5.44 -3.49 10.66
CA VAL A 54 -4.65 -4.29 9.71
C VAL A 54 -4.13 -5.55 10.38
N ARG A 55 -3.59 -5.46 11.60
CA ARG A 55 -3.06 -6.60 12.36
C ARG A 55 -4.14 -7.64 12.64
N ALA A 56 -5.34 -7.21 13.05
CA ALA A 56 -6.48 -8.11 13.25
C ALA A 56 -6.84 -8.85 11.95
N ARG A 57 -6.85 -8.13 10.83
CA ARG A 57 -7.22 -8.67 9.51
C ARG A 57 -6.15 -9.60 8.93
N LEU A 58 -4.88 -9.37 9.23
CA LEU A 58 -3.77 -10.26 8.84
C LEU A 58 -3.71 -11.54 9.69
N LYS A 59 -3.99 -11.45 11.00
CA LYS A 59 -4.04 -12.64 11.89
C LYS A 59 -5.20 -13.59 11.59
N GLY A 60 -6.25 -13.12 10.91
CA GLY A 60 -7.39 -13.95 10.47
C GLY A 60 -7.13 -14.78 9.20
N GLY A 61 -6.01 -14.61 8.52
CA GLY A 61 -5.69 -15.29 7.25
C GLY A 61 -5.03 -16.67 7.38
N ASN A 62 -4.95 -17.23 8.60
CA ASN A 62 -4.35 -18.54 8.88
C ASN A 62 -5.35 -19.49 9.54
N LYS A 63 -6.50 -19.70 8.88
CA LYS A 63 -7.37 -20.86 9.09
C LYS A 63 -7.72 -21.46 7.75
#